data_AF-A0A6J6WKB1-F1
#
_entry.id   AF-A0A6J6WKB1-F1
#
_cell.length_a   1.000
_cell.length_b   1.000
_cell.length_c   1.000
_cell.angle_alpha   90.00
_cell.angle_beta   90.00
_cell.angle_gamma   90.00
#
_symmetry.space_group_name_H-M   'P 1'
#
loop_
_entity.id
_entity.type
_entity.pdbx_description
1 polymer ?
#
loop_
_entity_poly.entity_id
_entity_poly.type
_entity_poly.pdbx_seq_one_letter_code
_entity_poly.pdbx_strand_id
1 'polypeptide(L)'
;MKGEGRFVPGPPKRFAQGVGLVFSVGASIAWFGGVHVVAIVLIAGLTVAASLEAFVGYCLGCAIFGQLMKIGVIPESVCEDCNDISRRLVRPNV
;
A
#
# COMPACT_ATOMS: atom_id res chain seq x y z
N MET A 1 30.09 3.47 9.70
CA MET A 1 29.77 3.10 8.31
C MET A 1 28.30 3.37 8.09
N LYS A 2 27.97 4.29 7.16
CA LYS A 2 26.61 4.65 6.78
C LYS A 2 26.02 3.41 6.11
N GLY A 3 25.21 2.64 6.85
CA GLY A 3 24.67 1.38 6.34
C GLY A 3 23.97 1.63 5.02
N GLU A 4 24.37 0.93 3.97
CA GLU A 4 23.74 0.99 2.66
C GLU A 4 22.24 0.72 2.85
N GLY A 5 21.42 1.74 2.61
CA GLY A 5 19.98 1.66 2.82
C GLY A 5 19.41 0.60 1.88
N ARG A 6 18.90 -0.51 2.43
CA ARG A 6 18.25 -1.54 1.63
C ARG A 6 16.93 -0.98 1.11
N PHE A 7 16.75 -0.94 -0.21
CA PHE A 7 15.47 -0.56 -0.83
C PHE A 7 14.42 -1.63 -0.52
N VAL A 8 13.71 -1.44 0.58
CA VAL A 8 12.59 -2.27 0.99
C VAL A 8 11.31 -1.44 1.05
N PRO A 9 10.16 -2.05 0.73
CA PRO A 9 8.88 -1.38 0.90
C PRO A 9 8.67 -1.06 2.39
N GLY A 10 8.46 0.22 2.71
CA GLY A 10 8.07 0.67 4.04
C GLY A 10 6.65 0.23 4.43
N PRO A 11 6.21 0.52 5.67
CA PRO A 11 4.88 0.13 6.16
C PRO A 11 3.70 0.40 5.21
N PRO A 12 3.53 1.60 4.60
CA PRO A 12 2.40 1.86 3.71
C PRO A 12 2.42 1.00 2.43
N LYS A 13 3.60 0.69 1.89
CA LYS A 13 3.73 -0.17 0.71
C LYS A 13 3.52 -1.65 1.04
N ARG A 14 3.85 -2.10 2.26
CA ARG A 14 3.53 -3.45 2.73
C ARG A 14 2.03 -3.62 2.99
N PHE A 15 1.36 -2.58 3.48
CA PHE A 15 -0.10 -2.54 3.57
C PHE A 15 -0.75 -2.70 2.18
N ALA A 16 -0.31 -1.91 1.20
CA ALA A 16 -0.81 -2.00 -0.17
C ALA A 16 -0.62 -3.42 -0.76
N GLN A 17 0.52 -4.07 -0.50
CA GLN A 17 0.75 -5.46 -0.88
C GLN A 17 -0.24 -6.43 -0.21
N GLY A 18 -0.56 -6.23 1.07
CA GLY A 18 -1.57 -7.01 1.78
C GLY A 18 -2.96 -6.88 1.15
N VAL A 19 -3.37 -5.67 0.76
CA VAL A 19 -4.62 -5.44 0.03
C VAL A 19 -4.62 -6.17 -1.32
N GLY A 20 -3.52 -6.09 -2.08
CA GLY A 20 -3.36 -6.81 -3.34
C GLY A 20 -3.47 -8.33 -3.19
N LEU A 21 -2.90 -8.88 -2.11
CA LEU A 21 -3.03 -10.30 -1.75
C LEU A 21 -4.50 -10.66 -1.48
N VAL A 22 -5.20 -9.88 -0.66
CA VAL A 22 -6.62 -10.12 -0.33
C VAL A 22 -7.49 -10.10 -1.59
N PHE A 23 -7.29 -9.13 -2.50
CA PHE A 23 -8.03 -9.07 -3.75
C PHE A 23 -7.74 -10.26 -4.66
N SER A 24 -6.48 -10.65 -4.80
CA SER A 24 -6.07 -11.77 -5.65
C SER A 24 -6.57 -13.12 -5.12
N VAL A 25 -6.47 -13.34 -3.81
CA VAL A 25 -6.99 -14.54 -3.14
C VAL A 25 -8.52 -14.57 -3.23
N GLY A 26 -9.18 -13.46 -2.93
CA GLY A 26 -10.64 -13.35 -3.04
C GLY A 26 -11.14 -13.61 -4.46
N ALA A 27 -10.46 -13.06 -5.47
CA ALA A 27 -10.78 -13.32 -6.87
C ALA A 27 -10.59 -14.79 -7.25
N SER A 28 -9.51 -15.41 -6.78
CA SER A 28 -9.23 -16.83 -7.01
C SER A 28 -10.34 -17.71 -6.41
N ILE A 29 -10.72 -17.46 -5.16
CA ILE A 29 -11.82 -18.17 -4.48
C ILE A 29 -13.13 -17.96 -5.24
N ALA A 30 -13.47 -16.73 -5.62
CA ALA A 30 -14.69 -16.43 -6.35
C ALA A 30 -14.73 -17.11 -7.73
N TRP A 31 -13.59 -17.18 -8.42
CA TRP A 31 -13.47 -17.84 -9.71
C TRP A 31 -13.71 -19.35 -9.60
N PHE A 32 -13.02 -20.03 -8.67
CA PHE A 32 -13.18 -21.47 -8.46
C PHE A 32 -14.51 -21.83 -7.80
N GLY A 33 -15.14 -20.91 -7.08
CA GLY A 33 -16.49 -21.05 -6.52
C GLY A 33 -17.63 -20.79 -7.52
N GLY A 34 -17.32 -20.50 -8.79
CA GLY A 34 -18.31 -20.28 -9.85
C GLY A 34 -18.96 -18.89 -9.87
N VAL A 35 -18.53 -17.97 -8.98
CA VAL A 35 -19.06 -16.60 -8.91
C VAL A 35 -18.18 -15.66 -9.75
N HIS A 36 -18.11 -15.93 -11.06
CA HIS A 36 -17.15 -15.29 -11.97
C HIS A 36 -17.26 -13.76 -12.04
N VAL A 37 -18.48 -13.21 -11.92
CA VAL A 37 -18.68 -11.75 -11.91
C VAL A 37 -17.92 -11.10 -10.75
N VAL A 38 -17.94 -11.70 -9.56
CA VAL A 38 -17.21 -11.19 -8.39
C VAL A 38 -15.71 -11.25 -8.62
N ALA A 39 -15.21 -12.35 -9.19
CA ALA A 39 -13.79 -12.47 -9.53
C ALA A 39 -13.33 -11.40 -10.53
N ILE A 40 -14.12 -11.15 -11.57
CA ILE A 40 -13.83 -10.12 -12.58
C ILE A 40 -13.80 -8.73 -11.94
N VAL A 41 -14.78 -8.40 -11.10
CA VAL A 41 -14.82 -7.09 -10.42
C VAL A 41 -13.60 -6.88 -9.53
N LEU A 42 -13.21 -7.90 -8.75
CA LEU A 42 -12.03 -7.84 -7.89
C LEU A 42 -10.75 -7.61 -8.70
N ILE A 43 -10.53 -8.41 -9.75
CA ILE A 43 -9.33 -8.26 -10.59
C ILE A 43 -9.34 -6.94 -11.35
N ALA A 44 -10.47 -6.52 -11.93
CA ALA A 44 -10.58 -5.25 -12.63
C ALA A 44 -10.25 -4.06 -11.71
N GLY A 45 -10.80 -4.05 -10.49
CA GLY A 45 -10.47 -3.04 -9.50
C GLY A 45 -8.98 -3.02 -9.12
N LEU A 46 -8.39 -4.20 -8.91
CA LEU A 46 -6.97 -4.34 -8.64
C LEU A 46 -6.10 -3.83 -9.81
N THR A 47 -6.47 -4.16 -11.06
CA THR A 47 -5.78 -3.71 -12.27
C THR A 47 -5.85 -2.20 -12.43
N VAL A 48 -7.01 -1.59 -12.18
CA VAL A 48 -7.16 -0.12 -12.22
C VAL A 48 -6.26 0.54 -11.17
N ALA A 49 -6.25 0.04 -9.93
CA ALA A 49 -5.40 0.59 -8.87
C ALA A 49 -3.90 0.44 -9.19
N ALA A 50 -3.48 -0.72 -9.70
CA ALA A 50 -2.09 -0.96 -10.10
C ALA A 50 -1.67 -0.08 -11.28
N SER A 51 -2.57 0.10 -12.26
CA SER A 51 -2.34 0.98 -13.41
C SER A 51 -2.21 2.44 -12.98
N LEU A 52 -3.05 2.90 -12.05
CA LEU A 52 -2.96 4.25 -11.49
C LEU A 52 -1.59 4.50 -10.84
N GLU A 53 -1.05 3.50 -10.13
CA GLU A 53 0.28 3.59 -9.55
C GLU A 53 1.39 3.59 -10.63
N ALA A 54 1.30 2.70 -11.62
CA ALA A 54 2.33 2.55 -12.65
C ALA A 54 2.39 3.74 -13.64
N PHE A 55 1.24 4.28 -14.05
CA PHE A 55 1.16 5.33 -15.06
C PHE A 55 1.10 6.75 -14.47
N VAL A 56 0.48 6.92 -13.30
CA VAL A 56 0.27 8.25 -12.69
C VAL A 56 1.16 8.45 -11.45
N GLY A 57 1.82 7.40 -10.96
CA GLY A 57 2.62 7.46 -9.74
C GLY A 57 1.78 7.56 -8.46
N TYR A 58 0.47 7.30 -8.55
CA TYR A 58 -0.44 7.41 -7.41
C TYR A 58 -0.79 6.03 -6.83
N CYS A 59 -0.27 5.76 -5.63
CA CYS A 59 -0.54 4.54 -4.88
C CYS A 59 -1.82 4.67 -4.03
N LEU A 60 -2.94 4.11 -4.52
CA LEU A 60 -4.22 4.15 -3.81
C LEU A 60 -4.14 3.52 -2.41
N GLY A 61 -3.45 2.38 -2.27
CA GLY A 61 -3.25 1.73 -0.97
C GLY A 61 -2.49 2.58 0.03
N CYS A 62 -1.51 3.37 -0.44
CA CYS A 62 -0.74 4.28 0.39
C CYS A 62 -1.58 5.48 0.86
N ALA A 63 -2.44 6.01 -0.02
CA ALA A 63 -3.37 7.08 0.33
C ALA A 63 -4.40 6.62 1.37
N ILE A 64 -4.96 5.41 1.20
CA ILE A 64 -5.85 4.79 2.19
C ILE A 64 -5.11 4.60 3.52
N PHE A 65 -3.88 4.10 3.52
CA PHE A 65 -3.07 3.95 4.73
C PHE A 65 -2.90 5.27 5.49
N GLY A 66 -2.55 6.35 4.77
CA GLY A 66 -2.44 7.69 5.38
C GLY A 66 -3.76 8.19 5.95
N GLN A 67 -4.88 7.92 5.26
CA GLN A 67 -6.20 8.29 5.76
C GLN A 67 -6.59 7.47 7.01
N LEU A 68 -6.28 6.18 7.03
CA LEU A 68 -6.52 5.30 8.18
C LEU A 68 -5.70 5.72 9.41
N MET A 69 -4.48 6.24 9.23
CA MET A 69 -3.74 6.87 10.32
C MET A 69 -4.42 8.14 10.82
N LYS A 70 -4.85 9.04 9.92
CA LYS A 70 -5.51 10.31 10.29
C LYS A 70 -6.78 10.11 11.11
N ILE A 71 -7.55 9.04 10.83
CA ILE A 71 -8.77 8.73 11.57
C ILE A 71 -8.55 7.79 12.77
N GLY A 72 -7.29 7.45 13.08
CA GLY A 72 -6.91 6.67 14.26
C GLY A 72 -7.13 5.15 14.15
N VAL A 73 -7.46 4.62 12.97
CA VAL A 73 -7.60 3.16 12.76
C VAL A 73 -6.22 2.48 12.75
N ILE A 74 -5.22 3.14 12.14
CA ILE A 74 -3.82 2.69 12.20
C ILE A 74 -3.10 3.56 13.23
N PRO A 75 -2.56 2.99 14.32
CA PRO A 75 -1.87 3.78 15.34
C PRO A 75 -0.54 4.32 14.80
N GLU A 76 -0.12 5.48 15.30
CA GLU A 76 1.11 6.16 14.87
C GLU A 76 2.37 5.30 15.06
N SER A 77 2.36 4.40 16.04
CA SER A 77 3.46 3.46 16.31
C SER A 77 3.74 2.49 15.15
N VAL A 78 2.79 2.29 14.22
CA VAL A 78 3.00 1.48 13.01
C VAL A 78 3.99 2.15 12.06
N CYS A 79 4.02 3.48 12.02
CA CYS A 79 5.01 4.23 11.26
C CYS A 79 5.17 5.66 11.79
N GLU A 80 6.03 5.85 12.81
CA GLU A 80 6.33 7.18 13.36
C GLU A 80 6.88 8.13 12.29
N ASP A 81 7.80 7.64 11.46
CA ASP A 81 8.39 8.40 10.34
C ASP A 81 7.38 8.78 9.26
N CYS A 82 6.27 8.04 9.12
CA CYS A 82 5.21 8.38 8.16
C CYS A 82 4.32 9.49 8.71
N ASN A 83 4.24 9.64 10.03
CA ASN A 83 3.49 10.70 10.69
C ASN A 83 4.31 12.00 10.76
N ASP A 84 5.60 11.89 11.07
CA ASP A 84 6.54 13.01 11.08
C ASP A 84 7.77 12.73 10.19
N ILE A 85 7.74 13.27 8.97
CA ILE A 85 8.84 13.15 8.01
C ILE A 85 9.98 14.13 8.28
N SER A 86 9.87 15.03 9.26
CA SER A 86 10.86 16.09 9.51
C SER A 86 12.24 15.50 9.79
N ARG A 87 12.30 14.37 10.51
CA ARG A 87 13.55 13.64 10.79
C ARG A 87 14.29 13.19 9.53
N ARG A 88 13.57 12.95 8.42
CA ARG A 88 14.16 12.58 7.11
C ARG A 88 14.55 13.79 6.28
N LEU A 89 13.78 14.87 6.38
CA LEU A 89 14.02 16.10 5.65
C LEU A 89 15.18 16.92 6.23
N VAL A 90 15.39 16.86 7.55
CA VAL A 90 16.51 17.52 8.27
C VAL A 90 17.81 16.72 8.10
N ARG A 91 18.14 16.28 6.88
CA ARG A 91 19.50 15.82 6.60
C ARG A 91 20.47 16.98 6.93
N PRO A 92 21.43 16.83 7.87
CA PRO A 92 22.46 17.83 8.04
C PRO A 92 23.22 17.96 6.73
N ASN A 93 23.46 19.21 6.30
CA ASN A 93 24.42 19.52 5.24
C ASN A 93 25.79 18.94 5.67
N VAL A 94 26.11 17.75 5.17
CA VAL A 94 27.46 17.21 5.11
C VAL A 94 27.82 17.10 3.64
#